data_AF-A0A7Y2AL26-F1
#
_entry.id   AF-A0A7Y2AL26-F1
#
_cell.length_a   1.000
_cell.length_b   1.000
_cell.length_c   1.000
_cell.angle_alpha   90.00
_cell.angle_beta   90.00
_cell.angle_gamma   90.00
#
_symmetry.space_group_name_H-M   'P 1'
#
loop_
_entity.id
_entity.type
_entity.pdbx_description
1 polymer ?
#
loop_
_entity_poly.entity_id
_entity_poly.type
_entity_poly.pdbx_seq_one_letter_code
_entity_poly.pdbx_strand_id
1 'polypeptide(L)' 'MKIDELREMSDEQLQATANEAAQILFRLRFQSQSERLNTPTEIKKNRRLIARVKTLQSERTKAAAAETVSAKS' A
#
# COMPACT_ATOMS: atom_id res chain seq x y z
N MET A 1 -7.62 7.51 0.57
CA MET A 1 -6.30 7.97 0.15
C MET A 1 -6.19 7.99 -1.36
N LYS A 2 -5.82 9.15 -1.91
CA LYS A 2 -5.56 9.35 -3.34
C LYS A 2 -4.14 8.89 -3.67
N ILE A 3 -3.85 8.68 -4.95
CA ILE A 3 -2.52 8.22 -5.36
C ILE A 3 -1.48 9.34 -5.30
N ASP A 4 -1.90 10.59 -5.49
CA ASP A 4 -1.03 11.76 -5.45
C ASP A 4 -0.45 11.95 -4.03
N GLU A 5 -1.29 11.83 -3.00
CA GLU A 5 -0.88 11.83 -1.59
C GLU A 5 0.17 10.75 -1.28
N LEU A 6 0.07 9.57 -1.90
CA LEU A 6 1.04 8.50 -1.71
C LEU A 6 2.38 8.81 -2.39
N ARG A 7 2.37 9.53 -3.51
CA ARG A 7 3.60 9.87 -4.25
C ARG A 7 4.47 10.88 -3.50
N GLU A 8 3.86 11.74 -2.71
CA GLU A 8 4.55 12.72 -1.85
C GLU A 8 5.19 12.10 -0.60
N MET A 9 4.81 10.87 -0.25
CA MET A 9 5.36 10.17 0.93
C MET A 9 6.77 9.61 0.68
N SER A 10 7.57 9.57 1.74
CA SER A 10 8.84 8.84 1.77
C SER A 10 8.61 7.32 1.71
N ASP A 11 9.65 6.55 1.39
CA ASP A 11 9.56 5.09 1.35
C ASP A 11 9.19 4.48 2.71
N GLU A 12 9.71 5.06 3.80
CA GLU A 12 9.39 4.66 5.17
C GLU A 12 7.92 4.95 5.52
N GLN A 13 7.41 6.12 5.14
CA GLN A 13 6.01 6.51 5.33
C GLN A 13 5.06 5.63 4.52
N LEU A 14 5.43 5.29 3.28
CA LEU A 14 4.71 4.33 2.46
C LEU A 14 4.65 2.96 3.13
N GLN A 15 5.78 2.48 3.63
CA GLN A 15 5.83 1.19 4.33
C GLN A 15 4.98 1.19 5.60
N ALA A 16 5.04 2.25 6.40
CA ALA A 16 4.20 2.42 7.58
C ALA A 16 2.70 2.42 7.22
N THR A 17 2.32 3.14 6.17
CA THR A 17 0.94 3.21 5.67
C THR A 17 0.43 1.83 5.21
N ALA A 18 1.26 1.04 4.52
CA ALA A 18 0.89 -0.32 4.13
C ALA A 18 0.73 -1.25 5.34
N ASN A 19 1.59 -1.12 6.34
CA ASN A 19 1.53 -1.92 7.57
C ASN A 19 0.26 -1.61 8.37
N GLU A 20 -0.08 -0.34 8.53
CA GLU A 20 -1.31 0.10 9.19
C GLU A 20 -2.55 -0.43 8.46
N ALA A 21 -2.61 -0.26 7.12
CA ALA A 21 -3.70 -0.78 6.32
C ALA A 21 -3.85 -2.31 6.42
N ALA A 22 -2.74 -3.04 6.57
CA ALA A 22 -2.74 -4.49 6.76
C ALA A 22 -3.28 -4.89 8.15
N GLN A 23 -2.92 -4.15 9.21
CA GLN A 23 -3.46 -4.37 10.55
C GLN A 23 -4.97 -4.09 10.60
N ILE A 24 -5.42 -3.00 9.98
CA ILE A 24 -6.85 -2.69 9.87
C ILE A 24 -7.58 -3.80 9.12
N LEU A 25 -7.03 -4.26 7.98
CA LEU A 25 -7.61 -5.35 7.21
C LEU A 25 -7.72 -6.65 8.02
N PHE A 26 -6.71 -6.98 8.83
CA PHE A 26 -6.73 -8.14 9.71
C PHE A 26 -7.85 -8.04 10.76
N ARG A 27 -7.95 -6.89 11.43
CA ARG A 27 -9.01 -6.63 12.41
C ARG A 27 -10.40 -6.72 11.79
N LEU A 28 -10.60 -6.10 10.63
CA LEU A 28 -11.87 -6.13 9.90
C LEU A 28 -12.25 -7.55 9.47
N ARG A 29 -11.28 -8.35 9.02
CA ARG A 29 -11.53 -9.76 8.69
C ARG A 29 -11.96 -10.54 9.92
N PHE A 30 -11.27 -10.37 11.04
CA PHE A 30 -11.62 -11.03 12.30
C PHE A 30 -13.04 -10.66 12.76
N GLN A 31 -13.37 -9.36 12.74
CA GLN A 31 -14.70 -8.85 13.11
C GLN A 31 -15.81 -9.31 12.15
N SER A 32 -15.52 -9.39 10.85
CA SER A 32 -16.50 -9.83 9.84
C SER A 32 -16.93 -11.30 10.01
N GLN A 33 -16.14 -12.11 10.73
CA GLN A 33 -16.48 -13.49 11.03
C GLN A 33 -17.35 -13.62 12.28
N SER A 34 -17.18 -12.73 13.27
CA SER A 34 -17.88 -12.82 14.57
C SER A 34 -19.25 -12.15 14.55
N GLU A 35 -19.39 -11.03 13.85
CA GLU A 35 -20.64 -10.32 13.65
C GLU A 35 -20.78 -10.07 12.15
N ARG A 36 -22.01 -10.03 11.62
CA ARG A 36 -22.27 -9.65 10.21
C ARG A 36 -21.93 -8.16 10.00
N LEU A 37 -20.66 -7.80 10.15
CA LEU A 37 -20.18 -6.44 10.06
C LEU A 37 -20.16 -6.05 8.59
N ASN A 38 -21.08 -5.18 8.22
CA ASN A 38 -21.31 -4.66 6.87
C ASN A 38 -20.22 -3.67 6.43
N THR A 39 -18.93 -4.03 6.53
CA THR A 39 -17.82 -3.18 6.05
C THR A 39 -17.01 -3.77 4.87
N PRO A 40 -17.64 -4.43 3.87
CA PRO A 40 -16.91 -4.93 2.70
C PRO A 40 -16.22 -3.79 1.92
N THR A 41 -16.78 -2.57 1.99
CA THR A 41 -16.20 -1.37 1.40
C THR A 41 -14.85 -1.02 2.04
N GLU A 42 -14.71 -1.10 3.36
CA GLU A 42 -13.46 -0.79 4.06
C GLU A 42 -12.39 -1.86 3.83
N ILE A 43 -12.78 -3.13 3.77
CA ILE A 43 -11.90 -4.23 3.36
C ILE A 43 -11.35 -3.95 1.95
N LYS A 44 -12.20 -3.55 1.01
CA LYS A 44 -11.80 -3.23 -0.37
C LYS A 44 -10.90 -2.00 -0.44
N LYS A 45 -11.17 -0.97 0.37
CA LYS A 45 -10.33 0.25 0.47
C LYS A 45 -8.93 -0.09 0.96
N ASN A 46 -8.79 -0.83 2.06
CA ASN A 46 -7.49 -1.20 2.63
C ASN A 46 -6.69 -2.11 1.68
N ARG A 47 -7.34 -3.08 1.02
CA ARG A 47 -6.68 -3.90 -0.02
C ARG A 47 -6.14 -3.07 -1.18
N ARG A 48 -6.92 -2.10 -1.66
CA ARG A 48 -6.50 -1.19 -2.74
C ARG A 48 -5.37 -0.27 -2.30
N LEU A 49 -5.39 0.20 -1.06
CA LEU A 49 -4.33 1.03 -0.50
C LEU A 49 -3.00 0.28 -0.47
N ILE A 50 -2.99 -0.94 0.08
CA ILE A 50 -1.78 -1.79 0.10
C ILE A 50 -1.26 -2.05 -1.33
N ALA A 51 -2.15 -2.36 -2.27
CA ALA A 51 -1.77 -2.59 -3.66
C ALA A 51 -1.12 -1.35 -4.28
N ARG A 52 -1.71 -0.16 -4.11
CA ARG A 52 -1.16 1.11 -4.63
C ARG A 52 0.21 1.42 -4.05
N VAL A 53 0.40 1.25 -2.75
CA VAL A 53 1.69 1.45 -2.10
C VAL A 53 2.75 0.52 -2.69
N LYS A 54 2.44 -0.78 -2.79
CA LYS A 54 3.38 -1.76 -3.35
C LYS A 54 3.72 -1.49 -4.81
N THR A 55 2.75 -1.04 -5.60
CA THR A 55 3.00 -0.62 -6.98
C THR A 55 3.97 0.56 -7.02
N LEU A 56 3.75 1.59 -6.21
CA LEU A 56 4.62 2.77 -6.16
C LEU A 56 6.04 2.41 -5.70
N GLN A 57 6.17 1.55 -4.68
CA GLN A 57 7.48 1.03 -4.26
C GLN A 57 8.18 0.30 -5.40
N SER A 58 7.46 -0.55 -6.16
CA SER A 58 8.03 -1.23 -7.32
C SER A 58 8.40 -0.28 -8.47
N GLU A 59 7.64 0.80 -8.68
CA GLU A 59 7.98 1.82 -9.67
C GLU A 59 9.28 2.54 -9.29
N ARG A 60 9.43 2.91 -8.00
CA ARG A 60 10.65 3.52 -7.47
C ARG A 60 11.87 2.62 -7.60
N THR A 61 11.74 1.33 -7.26
CA THR A 61 12.87 0.39 -7.40
C THR A 61 13.27 0.17 -8.86
N LYS A 62 12.31 0.10 -9.79
CA LYS A 62 12.59 -0.01 -11.22
C LYS A 62 13.26 1.25 -11.78
N ALA A 63 12.83 2.44 -11.35
CA ALA A 63 13.45 3.70 -11.74
C ALA A 63 14.91 3.78 -11.26
N ALA A 64 15.16 3.47 -9.99
CA ALA A 64 16.51 3.41 -9.43
C ALA A 64 17.38 2.36 -10.17
N ALA A 65 16.82 1.19 -10.49
CA ALA A 65 17.53 0.18 -11.26
C ALA A 65 17.89 0.67 -12.68
N ALA A 66 16.99 1.39 -13.36
CA ALA A 66 17.24 1.96 -14.68
C ALA A 66 18.37 3.00 -14.68
N GLU A 67 18.42 3.87 -13.66
CA GLU A 67 19.51 4.85 -13.51
C GLU A 67 20.89 4.18 -13.33
N THR A 68 20.97 3.12 -12.52
CA THR A 68 22.24 2.41 -12.30
C THR A 68 22.77 1.68 -13.54
N VAL A 69 21.90 1.26 -14.46
CA VAL A 69 22.29 0.60 -15.71
C VAL A 69 22.83 1.60 -16.74
N SER A 70 22.24 2.80 -16.80
CA SER A 70 22.72 3.89 -17.68
C SER A 70 24.07 4.46 -17.23
N ALA A 71 24.39 4.44 -15.94
CA ALA A 71 25.66 4.97 -15.42
C ALA A 71 26.86 4.02 -15.63
N LYS A 72 26.60 2.78 -16.06
CA LYS A 72 27.61 1.72 -16.22
C LYS A 72 27.87 1.35 -17.69
N SER A 73 27.19 2.03 -18.61
CA SER A 73 27.32 1.90 -20.08
C SER A 73 27.99 3.15 -20.62
#